data_AF-A0A1A6C4R3-F1
#
_entry.id   AF-A0A1A6C4R3-F1
#
_cell.length_a   1.000
_cell.length_b   1.000
_cell.length_c   1.000
_cell.angle_alpha   90.00
_cell.angle_beta   90.00
_cell.angle_gamma   90.00
#
_symmetry.space_group_name_H-M   'P 1'
#
loop_
_entity.id
_entity.type
_entity.pdbx_description
1 polymer ?
#
loop_
_entity_poly.entity_id
_entity_poly.type
_entity_poly.pdbx_seq_one_letter_code
_entity_poly.pdbx_strand_id
1 'polypeptide(L)'
;MAYGFSISLNAGFDEVIGRVTDALKTQGFGVLADIDVAGTLKAKIGVDKRPYRILGACNPQLANRALDADPDIGLLLPCNVVVRDDGDGKVTVGFMDPQAVLGLVERDGIGELAGEVRGRLEAVRDALAAG
;
A
#
# COMPACT_ATOMS: atom_id res chain seq x y z
N MET A 1 -4.79 12.50 4.18
CA MET A 1 -3.80 12.92 3.16
C MET A 1 -4.55 13.01 1.83
N ALA A 2 -4.07 13.78 0.85
CA ALA A 2 -4.81 13.96 -0.41
C ALA A 2 -4.80 12.74 -1.34
N TYR A 3 -3.79 11.87 -1.22
CA TYR A 3 -3.54 10.73 -2.11
C TYR A 3 -3.42 9.40 -1.35
N GLY A 4 -3.93 9.34 -0.12
CA GLY A 4 -3.81 8.17 0.73
C GLY A 4 -4.54 8.29 2.05
N PHE A 5 -4.69 7.15 2.70
CA PHE A 5 -5.24 7.01 4.04
C PHE A 5 -4.30 6.15 4.89
N SER A 6 -4.46 6.20 6.20
CA SER A 6 -3.52 5.53 7.11
C SER A 6 -4.16 5.11 8.41
N ILE A 7 -3.48 4.21 9.10
CA ILE A 7 -3.69 3.87 10.50
C ILE A 7 -2.35 3.90 11.24
N SER A 8 -2.38 4.23 12.53
CA SER A 8 -1.22 4.09 13.40
C SER A 8 -1.48 2.99 14.43
N LEU A 9 -0.46 2.18 14.67
CA LEU A 9 -0.48 1.04 15.58
C LEU A 9 0.62 1.22 16.63
N ASN A 10 0.37 0.78 17.85
CA ASN A 10 1.37 0.73 18.92
C ASN A 10 1.91 -0.70 19.00
N ALA A 11 2.89 -1.02 18.14
CA ALA A 11 3.41 -2.37 17.94
C ALA A 11 4.81 -2.33 17.32
N GLY A 12 5.50 -3.48 17.31
CA GLY A 12 6.82 -3.59 16.69
C GLY A 12 6.76 -3.45 15.17
N PHE A 13 7.80 -2.84 14.57
CA PHE A 13 7.83 -2.60 13.12
C PHE A 13 7.68 -3.89 12.29
N ASP A 14 8.46 -4.92 12.60
CA ASP A 14 8.41 -6.20 11.87
C ASP A 14 7.09 -6.95 12.11
N GLU A 15 6.52 -6.83 13.31
CA GLU A 15 5.19 -7.37 13.63
C GLU A 15 4.12 -6.71 12.73
N VAL A 16 4.16 -5.39 12.60
CA VAL A 16 3.22 -4.66 11.75
C VAL A 16 3.38 -5.04 10.29
N ILE A 17 4.60 -5.26 9.77
CA ILE A 17 4.80 -5.77 8.41
C ILE A 17 4.11 -7.13 8.22
N GLY A 18 4.27 -8.04 9.18
CA GLY A 18 3.61 -9.35 9.15
C GLY A 18 2.09 -9.20 9.11
N ARG A 19 1.53 -8.42 10.05
CA ARG A 19 0.08 -8.15 10.13
C ARG A 19 -0.48 -7.53 8.85
N VAL A 20 0.23 -6.56 8.27
CA VAL A 20 -0.16 -5.92 7.00
C VAL A 20 -0.18 -6.93 5.86
N THR A 21 0.86 -7.77 5.77
CA THR A 21 0.98 -8.79 4.72
C THR A 21 -0.15 -9.83 4.81
N ASP A 22 -0.46 -10.28 6.02
CA ASP A 22 -1.55 -11.22 6.26
C ASP A 22 -2.91 -10.60 5.95
N ALA A 23 -3.16 -9.37 6.42
CA ALA A 23 -4.41 -8.67 6.15
C ALA A 23 -4.61 -8.41 4.65
N LEU A 24 -3.57 -8.01 3.93
CA LEU A 24 -3.58 -7.89 2.46
C LEU A 24 -3.99 -9.20 1.79
N LYS A 25 -3.41 -10.32 2.24
CA LYS A 25 -3.71 -11.66 1.71
C LYS A 25 -5.18 -12.04 1.91
N THR A 26 -5.79 -11.70 3.04
CA THR A 26 -7.24 -11.96 3.27
C THR A 26 -8.14 -11.21 2.30
N GLN A 27 -7.69 -10.08 1.77
CA GLN A 27 -8.40 -9.28 0.78
C GLN A 27 -8.02 -9.62 -0.68
N GLY A 28 -7.24 -10.69 -0.86
CA GLY A 28 -6.80 -11.17 -2.17
C GLY A 28 -5.61 -10.42 -2.77
N PHE A 29 -4.91 -9.60 -1.98
CA PHE A 29 -3.67 -8.95 -2.40
C PHE A 29 -2.45 -9.80 -2.06
N GLY A 30 -1.53 -9.94 -3.00
CA GLY A 30 -0.16 -10.40 -2.76
C GLY A 30 0.81 -9.21 -2.66
N VAL A 31 1.95 -9.41 -2.00
CA VAL A 31 3.06 -8.45 -1.99
C VAL A 31 4.03 -8.82 -3.12
N LEU A 32 4.07 -8.01 -4.17
CA LEU A 32 4.94 -8.23 -5.35
C LEU A 32 6.34 -7.62 -5.17
N ALA A 33 6.43 -6.57 -4.35
CA ALA A 33 7.67 -5.88 -4.06
C ALA A 33 7.70 -5.49 -2.59
N ASP A 34 8.89 -5.57 -1.99
CA ASP A 34 9.18 -5.04 -0.67
C ASP A 34 10.45 -4.19 -0.77
N ILE A 35 10.28 -2.88 -0.64
CA ILE A 35 11.33 -1.89 -0.83
C ILE A 35 11.81 -1.40 0.53
N ASP A 36 13.05 -1.74 0.87
CA ASP A 36 13.75 -1.20 2.04
C ASP A 36 14.27 0.21 1.81
N VAL A 37 13.44 1.22 2.08
CA VAL A 37 13.82 2.62 1.86
C VAL A 37 14.94 3.01 2.83
N ALA A 38 14.81 2.68 4.11
CA ALA A 38 15.81 3.03 5.12
C ALA A 38 17.16 2.36 4.83
N GLY A 39 17.16 1.05 4.56
CA GLY A 39 18.35 0.30 4.19
C GLY A 39 18.98 0.79 2.88
N THR A 40 18.17 1.09 1.86
CA THR A 40 18.66 1.61 0.57
C THR A 40 19.33 2.96 0.73
N LEU A 41 18.71 3.91 1.45
CA LEU A 41 19.28 5.24 1.64
C LEU A 41 20.58 5.18 2.46
N LYS A 42 20.64 4.32 3.48
CA LYS A 42 21.87 4.09 4.24
C LYS A 42 22.99 3.56 3.34
N ALA A 43 22.69 2.54 2.53
CA ALA A 43 23.68 1.89 1.68
C ALA A 43 24.17 2.76 0.51
N LYS A 44 23.28 3.57 -0.09
CA LYS A 44 23.60 4.34 -1.31
C LYS A 44 24.11 5.75 -1.05
N ILE A 45 23.61 6.41 -0.01
CA ILE A 45 23.93 7.82 0.26
C ILE A 45 24.31 8.08 1.73
N GLY A 46 24.46 7.04 2.55
CA GLY A 46 24.93 7.16 3.93
C GLY A 46 23.94 7.77 4.91
N VAL A 47 22.68 7.98 4.52
CA VAL A 47 21.67 8.64 5.37
C VAL A 47 20.97 7.63 6.27
N ASP A 48 21.03 7.87 7.58
CA ASP A 48 20.27 7.11 8.57
C ASP A 48 18.81 7.59 8.63
N LYS A 49 17.88 6.66 8.45
CA LYS A 49 16.45 6.85 8.62
C LYS A 49 15.91 5.81 9.58
N ARG A 50 14.81 6.15 10.27
CA ARG A 50 14.00 5.15 10.97
C ARG A 50 13.46 4.11 9.97
N PRO A 51 13.11 2.89 10.43
CA PRO A 51 12.54 1.86 9.58
C PRO A 51 11.40 2.39 8.69
N TYR A 52 11.53 2.13 7.38
CA TYR A 52 10.62 2.59 6.35
C TYR A 52 10.60 1.56 5.22
N ARG A 53 9.47 0.87 5.07
CA ARG A 53 9.21 -0.07 3.97
C ARG A 53 8.08 0.43 3.08
N ILE A 54 8.19 0.12 1.78
CA ILE A 54 7.10 0.26 0.81
C ILE A 54 6.80 -1.12 0.26
N LEU A 55 5.60 -1.62 0.52
CA LEU A 55 5.09 -2.88 -0.01
C LEU A 55 4.26 -2.58 -1.26
N GLY A 56 4.56 -3.28 -2.36
CA GLY A 56 3.77 -3.25 -3.59
C GLY A 56 2.67 -4.29 -3.54
N ALA A 57 1.47 -3.91 -3.11
CA ALA A 57 0.32 -4.81 -3.01
C ALA A 57 -0.43 -4.92 -4.34
N CYS A 58 -0.73 -6.13 -4.79
CA CYS A 58 -1.45 -6.36 -6.04
C CYS A 58 -2.49 -7.47 -5.89
N ASN A 59 -3.72 -7.19 -6.34
CA ASN A 59 -4.75 -8.20 -6.59
C ASN A 59 -4.75 -8.51 -8.09
N PRO A 60 -4.39 -9.72 -8.53
CA PRO A 60 -4.16 -10.01 -9.95
C PRO A 60 -5.44 -9.91 -10.79
N GLN A 61 -6.62 -10.24 -10.25
CA GLN A 61 -7.89 -10.10 -10.98
C GLN A 61 -8.23 -8.63 -11.23
N LEU A 62 -8.02 -7.76 -10.24
CA LEU A 62 -8.26 -6.33 -10.38
C LEU A 62 -7.21 -5.67 -11.27
N ALA A 63 -5.94 -6.07 -11.13
CA ALA A 63 -4.86 -5.57 -11.99
C ALA A 63 -5.07 -5.95 -13.46
N ASN A 64 -5.51 -7.19 -13.75
CA ASN A 64 -5.81 -7.59 -15.12
C ASN A 64 -6.94 -6.74 -15.73
N ARG A 65 -8.04 -6.51 -14.98
CA ARG A 65 -9.13 -5.63 -15.42
C ARG A 65 -8.66 -4.21 -15.68
N ALA A 66 -7.76 -3.68 -14.86
CA ALA A 66 -7.15 -2.37 -15.05
C ALA A 66 -6.35 -2.32 -16.36
N LEU A 67 -5.47 -3.30 -16.57
CA LEU A 67 -4.60 -3.40 -17.75
C LEU A 67 -5.38 -3.60 -19.06
N ASP A 68 -6.49 -4.36 -19.01
CA ASP A 68 -7.38 -4.54 -20.17
C ASP A 68 -8.09 -3.24 -20.55
N ALA A 69 -8.42 -2.40 -19.55
CA ALA A 69 -9.08 -1.11 -19.77
C ALA A 69 -8.09 -0.03 -20.25
N ASP A 70 -6.88 -0.01 -19.70
CA ASP A 70 -5.80 0.87 -20.13
C ASP A 70 -4.43 0.18 -19.90
N PRO A 71 -3.72 -0.25 -20.96
CA PRO A 71 -2.42 -0.91 -20.81
C PRO A 71 -1.36 -0.05 -20.12
N ASP A 72 -1.43 1.27 -20.22
CA ASP A 72 -0.46 2.19 -19.61
C ASP A 72 -0.74 2.40 -18.11
N ILE A 73 -1.87 1.89 -17.57
CA ILE A 73 -2.20 1.97 -16.15
C ILE A 73 -1.16 1.27 -15.27
N GLY A 74 -0.34 0.37 -15.83
CA GLY A 74 0.79 -0.27 -15.15
C GLY A 74 1.77 0.74 -14.53
N LEU A 75 1.83 1.97 -15.04
CA LEU A 75 2.62 3.07 -14.46
C LEU A 75 2.14 3.51 -13.07
N LEU A 76 0.88 3.17 -12.73
CA LEU A 76 0.21 3.51 -11.48
C LEU A 76 0.05 2.29 -10.55
N LEU A 77 0.58 1.13 -10.96
CA LEU A 77 0.56 -0.12 -10.21
C LEU A 77 1.97 -0.45 -9.68
N PRO A 78 2.10 -1.27 -8.62
CA PRO A 78 1.05 -1.83 -7.76
C PRO A 78 0.50 -0.82 -6.74
N CYS A 79 -0.45 -1.24 -5.90
CA CYS A 79 -0.94 -0.42 -4.80
C CYS A 79 0.14 -0.31 -3.71
N ASN A 80 0.75 0.86 -3.57
CA ASN A 80 1.75 1.12 -2.54
C ASN A 80 1.14 1.12 -1.13
N VAL A 81 1.72 0.32 -0.24
CA VAL A 81 1.45 0.32 1.20
C VAL A 81 2.75 0.66 1.94
N VAL A 82 2.77 1.80 2.60
CA VAL A 82 3.91 2.27 3.39
C VAL A 82 3.79 1.74 4.80
N VAL A 83 4.86 1.14 5.34
CA VAL A 83 5.00 0.84 6.77
C VAL A 83 6.18 1.65 7.28
N ARG A 84 5.95 2.55 8.24
CA ARG A 84 6.96 3.49 8.72
C ARG A 84 6.93 3.61 10.24
N ASP A 85 8.11 3.51 10.84
CA ASP A 85 8.30 3.77 12.26
C ASP A 85 8.29 5.29 12.53
N ASP A 86 7.31 5.73 13.33
CA ASP A 86 7.13 7.11 13.79
C ASP A 86 7.78 7.39 15.15
N GLY A 87 8.49 6.43 15.72
CA GLY A 87 9.11 6.49 17.04
C GLY A 87 8.14 6.17 18.17
N ASP A 88 8.67 6.07 19.39
CA ASP A 88 7.87 5.86 20.61
C ASP A 88 6.94 4.63 20.55
N GLY A 89 7.37 3.58 19.85
CA GLY A 89 6.59 2.36 19.65
C GLY A 89 5.41 2.50 18.69
N LYS A 90 5.32 3.62 17.97
CA LYS A 90 4.26 3.92 17.02
C LYS A 90 4.69 3.63 15.59
N VAL A 91 3.93 2.80 14.89
CA VAL A 91 4.13 2.48 13.48
C VAL A 91 2.92 2.97 12.69
N THR A 92 3.15 3.71 11.61
CA THR A 92 2.09 4.12 10.70
C THR A 92 2.09 3.24 9.46
N VAL A 93 0.91 2.71 9.15
CA VAL A 93 0.62 2.02 7.89
C VAL A 93 -0.19 2.97 7.01
N GLY A 94 0.39 3.37 5.88
CA GLY A 94 -0.23 4.22 4.88
C GLY A 94 -0.59 3.41 3.63
N PHE A 95 -1.76 3.66 3.08
CA PHE A 95 -2.24 3.06 1.85
C PHE A 95 -2.40 4.16 0.82
N MET A 96 -1.87 3.96 -0.39
CA MET A 96 -2.24 4.84 -1.49
C MET A 96 -3.75 4.77 -1.74
N ASP A 97 -4.35 5.89 -2.10
CA ASP A 97 -5.77 5.95 -2.41
C ASP A 97 -5.98 5.64 -3.91
N PRO A 98 -6.59 4.49 -4.26
CA PRO A 98 -6.80 4.12 -5.66
C PRO A 98 -7.70 5.12 -6.38
N GLN A 99 -8.64 5.80 -5.70
CA GLN A 99 -9.47 6.82 -6.35
C GLN A 99 -8.67 8.06 -6.72
N ALA A 100 -7.76 8.48 -5.85
CA ALA A 100 -6.89 9.63 -6.13
C ALA A 100 -5.89 9.31 -7.25
N VAL A 101 -5.33 8.09 -7.27
CA VAL A 101 -4.28 7.71 -8.22
C VAL A 101 -4.85 7.25 -9.56
N LEU A 102 -5.81 6.32 -9.56
CA LEU A 102 -6.43 5.86 -10.81
C LEU A 102 -7.40 6.89 -11.40
N GLY A 103 -7.88 7.84 -10.59
CA GLY A 103 -8.64 8.99 -11.09
C GLY A 103 -7.83 9.94 -12.00
N LEU A 104 -6.50 9.79 -12.06
CA LEU A 104 -5.66 10.46 -13.06
C LEU A 104 -5.89 9.90 -14.47
N VAL A 105 -6.45 8.69 -14.56
CA VAL A 105 -6.79 8.03 -15.81
C VAL A 105 -8.24 8.38 -16.13
N GLU A 106 -8.44 9.32 -17.05
CA GLU A 106 -9.76 9.78 -17.52
C GLU A 106 -10.40 8.74 -18.46
N ARG A 107 -10.65 7.53 -17.94
CA ARG A 107 -11.24 6.40 -18.68
C ARG A 107 -12.47 5.85 -17.99
N ASP A 108 -13.49 5.56 -18.78
CA ASP A 108 -14.71 4.92 -18.30
C ASP A 108 -14.41 3.55 -17.67
N GLY A 109 -15.06 3.24 -16.55
CA GLY A 109 -14.88 1.97 -15.81
C GLY A 109 -13.70 1.94 -14.83
N ILE A 110 -12.68 2.80 -14.99
CA ILE A 110 -11.54 2.86 -14.05
C ILE A 110 -11.97 3.40 -12.68
N GLY A 111 -12.89 4.38 -12.64
CA GLY A 111 -13.39 4.94 -11.38
C GLY A 111 -14.11 3.92 -10.49
N GLU A 112 -14.90 3.02 -11.09
CA GLU A 112 -15.58 1.95 -10.36
C GLU A 112 -14.57 0.93 -9.81
N LEU A 113 -13.61 0.52 -10.66
CA LEU A 113 -12.52 -0.36 -10.25
C LEU A 113 -11.70 0.24 -9.10
N ALA A 114 -11.41 1.54 -9.16
CA ALA A 114 -10.72 2.27 -8.10
C ALA A 114 -11.51 2.24 -6.78
N GLY A 115 -12.83 2.39 -6.85
CA GLY A 115 -13.72 2.24 -5.69
C GLY A 115 -13.65 0.83 -5.07
N GLU A 116 -13.67 -0.22 -5.90
CA GLU A 116 -13.55 -1.60 -5.43
C GLU A 116 -12.20 -1.86 -4.75
N VAL A 117 -11.09 -1.44 -5.37
CA VAL A 117 -9.74 -1.58 -4.81
C VAL A 117 -9.64 -0.82 -3.49
N ARG A 118 -10.17 0.42 -3.45
CA ARG A 118 -10.17 1.25 -2.24
C ARG A 118 -10.89 0.57 -1.10
N GLY A 119 -12.11 0.07 -1.32
CA GLY A 119 -12.90 -0.59 -0.28
C GLY A 119 -12.17 -1.81 0.32
N ARG A 120 -11.45 -2.57 -0.52
CA ARG A 120 -10.65 -3.70 -0.04
C ARG A 120 -9.44 -3.24 0.79
N LEU A 121 -8.73 -2.19 0.37
CA LEU A 121 -7.61 -1.63 1.15
C LEU A 121 -8.09 -0.98 2.47
N GLU A 122 -9.28 -0.39 2.49
CA GLU A 122 -9.92 0.08 3.72
C GLU A 122 -10.26 -1.09 4.65
N ALA A 123 -10.73 -2.22 4.12
CA ALA A 123 -10.93 -3.44 4.91
C ALA A 123 -9.62 -3.98 5.51
N VAL A 124 -8.49 -3.88 4.78
CA VAL A 124 -7.16 -4.19 5.33
C VAL A 124 -6.83 -3.27 6.50
N ARG A 125 -7.00 -1.94 6.32
CA ARG A 125 -6.78 -0.96 7.39
C ARG A 125 -7.63 -1.28 8.63
N ASP A 126 -8.90 -1.60 8.44
CA ASP A 126 -9.84 -1.85 9.52
C ASP A 126 -9.53 -3.16 10.26
N ALA A 127 -9.08 -4.20 9.54
CA ALA A 127 -8.59 -5.43 10.16
C ALA A 127 -7.35 -5.19 11.03
N LEU A 128 -6.46 -4.26 10.64
CA LEU A 128 -5.31 -3.88 11.45
C LEU A 128 -5.70 -3.13 12.73
N ALA A 129 -6.83 -2.41 12.73
CA ALA A 129 -7.33 -1.70 13.90
C ALA A 129 -7.91 -2.64 14.98
N ALA A 130 -8.37 -3.82 14.57
CA ALA A 130 -9.07 -4.78 15.43
C ALA A 130 -8.14 -5.77 16.17
N GLY A 131 -6.85 -5.81 15.84
CA GLY A 131 -5.83 -6.64 16.49
C GLY A 131 -4.72 -5.82 17.10
#